data_AF-A0A9P5BIZ3-F1
#
_entry.id   AF-A0A9P5BIZ3-F1
#
_cell.length_a   1.000
_cell.length_b   1.000
_cell.length_c   1.000
_cell.angle_alpha   90.00
_cell.angle_beta   90.00
_cell.angle_gamma   90.00
#
_symmetry.space_group_name_H-M   'P 1'
#
loop_
_entity.id
_entity.type
_entity.pdbx_description
1 polymer ?
#
loop_
_entity_poly.entity_id
_entity_poly.type
_entity_poly.pdbx_seq_one_letter_code
_entity_poly.pdbx_strand_id
1 'polypeptide(L)'
;MSRYSSFGSTEILTPRDAERLINLGLVNLPTPPNGSIQVHKRRLNRSSDEENKHIPLDVNVGSRPDAFATIPEMLISKATIEYVGFNSDKATEIWSGWVNWPPGFIIRETDPSGSNTLEVSFLDWMKRHTGNPSTDDVWKDDSSAWLACMEQHGIATELQHAIMDPHFKGIRLSGTCIGWVRDTIEMRYAGLEDIKRASAERERASGQQGQQGQLHESSSASGSGHASSGTSSFSSMQRDALPGVKIDSCSSTSAIAAQNAPGLTMLYKGVDQGRINGLFDSQGALDNLSVLLSPAPTDFSRFKNMYYFTPNLYVAKRYAAWAKRREDVVSVVIIQIAVRNSVIEAMNPPNLLRVFWPSSEWQELIWYCRTARKFPKELTKYGNAALIIGTIADKPNKYYHQRSSPQELTEACVLKVKDSDNVGEQTGVQYVFSPESEGETFLEDEARNTIKLLSFGGRELDAWMEAVEEESGV
;
A
#
# COMPACT_ATOMS: atom_id res chain seq x y z
N MET A 1 4.21 1.77 -42.72
CA MET A 1 4.24 2.71 -41.57
C MET A 1 3.91 1.92 -40.32
N SER A 2 4.96 1.63 -39.56
CA SER A 2 4.97 0.72 -38.41
C SER A 2 4.31 1.38 -37.20
N ARG A 3 3.31 0.71 -36.59
CA ARG A 3 2.83 0.98 -35.22
C ARG A 3 3.31 -0.14 -34.29
N TYR A 4 4.62 -0.33 -34.22
CA TYR A 4 5.24 -1.23 -33.24
C TYR A 4 6.31 -0.47 -32.47
N SER A 5 5.87 0.29 -31.47
CA SER A 5 6.71 0.86 -30.40
C SER A 5 5.81 1.63 -29.43
N SER A 6 5.13 0.92 -28.54
CA SER A 6 4.63 1.44 -27.26
C SER A 6 4.19 0.30 -26.33
N PHE A 7 4.98 -0.77 -26.22
CA PHE A 7 5.03 -1.48 -24.94
C PHE A 7 5.98 -0.64 -24.08
N GLY A 8 5.48 -0.02 -23.01
CA GLY A 8 6.33 0.79 -22.12
C GLY A 8 7.53 -0.04 -21.66
N SER A 9 8.73 0.57 -21.61
CA SER A 9 9.95 -0.13 -21.16
C SER A 9 9.66 -0.91 -19.87
N THR A 10 10.07 -2.17 -19.80
CA THR A 10 9.94 -3.01 -18.61
C THR A 10 11.05 -2.74 -17.58
N GLU A 11 12.02 -1.91 -17.90
CA GLU A 11 13.07 -1.44 -16.99
C GLU A 11 12.44 -0.67 -15.81
N ILE A 12 12.95 -0.93 -14.60
CA ILE A 12 12.51 -0.20 -13.41
C ILE A 12 13.15 1.18 -13.36
N LEU A 13 14.44 1.32 -13.67
CA LEU A 13 15.07 2.63 -13.83
C LEU A 13 15.11 3.01 -15.30
N THR A 14 14.67 4.21 -15.65
CA THR A 14 14.76 4.66 -17.04
C THR A 14 16.23 4.84 -17.43
N PRO A 15 16.63 4.60 -18.70
CA PRO A 15 18.04 4.50 -19.07
C PRO A 15 18.90 5.71 -18.66
N ARG A 16 18.39 6.94 -18.79
CA ARG A 16 19.17 8.14 -18.44
C ARG A 16 19.23 8.38 -16.94
N ASP A 17 18.16 8.06 -16.21
CA ASP A 17 18.16 8.12 -14.74
C ASP A 17 19.11 7.05 -14.17
N ALA A 18 19.09 5.83 -14.71
CA ALA A 18 20.01 4.77 -14.35
C ALA A 18 21.48 5.18 -14.57
N GLU A 19 21.84 5.65 -15.77
CA GLU A 19 23.19 6.12 -16.08
C GLU A 19 23.64 7.24 -15.12
N ARG A 20 22.76 8.21 -14.86
CA ARG A 20 23.02 9.30 -13.92
C ARG A 20 23.28 8.78 -12.51
N LEU A 21 22.45 7.87 -12.00
CA LEU A 21 22.60 7.34 -10.65
C LEU A 21 23.83 6.45 -10.50
N ILE A 22 24.20 5.70 -11.54
CA ILE A 22 25.45 4.92 -11.60
C ILE A 22 26.65 5.86 -11.51
N ASN A 23 26.67 6.94 -12.31
CA ASN A 23 27.75 7.93 -12.30
C ASN A 23 27.90 8.63 -10.94
N LEU A 24 26.83 8.68 -10.14
CA LEU A 24 26.83 9.22 -8.78
C LEU A 24 27.15 8.17 -7.70
N GLY A 25 27.37 6.91 -8.05
CA GLY A 25 27.57 5.82 -7.09
C GLY A 25 26.32 5.44 -6.29
N LEU A 26 25.14 5.91 -6.72
CA LEU A 26 23.85 5.69 -6.06
C LEU A 26 23.13 4.44 -6.59
N VAL A 27 23.65 3.84 -7.65
CA VAL A 27 23.22 2.52 -8.17
C VAL A 27 24.46 1.67 -8.35
N ASN A 28 24.42 0.44 -7.85
CA ASN A 28 25.45 -0.57 -8.05
C ASN A 28 24.87 -1.76 -8.81
N LEU A 29 25.59 -2.18 -9.86
CA LEU A 29 25.26 -3.37 -10.65
C LEU A 29 26.07 -4.56 -10.12
N PRO A 30 25.42 -5.66 -9.70
CA PRO A 30 26.15 -6.84 -9.24
C PRO A 30 26.99 -7.43 -10.37
N THR A 31 28.17 -7.92 -10.01
CA THR A 31 29.09 -8.61 -10.93
C THR A 31 29.37 -10.02 -10.37
N PRO A 32 28.88 -11.11 -11.01
CA PRO A 32 28.13 -11.14 -12.26
C PRO A 32 26.67 -10.62 -12.12
N PRO A 33 26.04 -10.19 -13.23
CA PRO A 33 24.63 -9.78 -13.22
C PRO A 33 23.72 -10.94 -12.81
N ASN A 34 22.76 -10.64 -11.94
CA ASN A 34 21.76 -11.60 -11.44
C ASN A 34 20.31 -11.13 -11.67
N GLY A 35 20.12 -10.08 -12.49
CA GLY A 35 18.80 -9.47 -12.75
C GLY A 35 18.29 -8.55 -11.64
N SER A 36 19.10 -8.27 -10.62
CA SER A 36 18.84 -7.28 -9.57
C SER A 36 19.90 -6.18 -9.57
N ILE A 37 19.56 -5.04 -9.01
CA ILE A 37 20.43 -3.88 -8.82
C ILE A 37 20.31 -3.38 -7.39
N GLN A 38 21.35 -2.72 -6.88
CA GLN A 38 21.32 -2.07 -5.57
C GLN A 38 21.15 -0.57 -5.77
N VAL A 39 20.07 -0.01 -5.23
CA VAL A 39 19.73 1.42 -5.36
C VAL A 39 19.78 2.06 -3.98
N HIS A 40 20.42 3.22 -3.88
CA HIS A 40 20.46 3.98 -2.64
C HIS A 40 19.03 4.30 -2.17
N LYS A 41 18.69 4.03 -0.90
CA LYS A 41 17.31 4.08 -0.39
C LYS A 41 16.62 5.41 -0.70
N ARG A 42 17.32 6.54 -0.58
CA ARG A 42 16.83 7.90 -0.95
C ARG A 42 16.38 8.08 -2.41
N ARG A 43 16.67 7.14 -3.32
CA ARG A 43 16.40 7.24 -4.77
C ARG A 43 15.42 6.21 -5.28
N LEU A 44 14.79 5.44 -4.40
CA LEU A 44 13.78 4.44 -4.77
C LEU A 44 12.53 5.13 -5.33
N ASN A 45 11.72 5.73 -4.47
CA ASN A 45 10.45 6.36 -4.82
C ASN A 45 10.43 7.85 -4.47
N ARG A 46 9.29 8.50 -4.72
CA ARG A 46 9.13 9.95 -4.53
C ARG A 46 9.29 10.42 -3.08
N SER A 47 8.89 9.60 -2.11
CA SER A 47 8.97 9.92 -0.68
C SER A 47 10.31 9.53 -0.05
N SER A 48 11.11 8.75 -0.77
CA SER A 48 12.32 8.13 -0.24
C SER A 48 13.38 9.10 0.24
N ASP A 49 13.53 10.28 -0.38
CA ASP A 49 14.56 11.25 0.03
C ASP A 49 14.28 11.81 1.41
N GLU A 50 13.00 12.10 1.73
CA GLU A 50 12.59 12.62 3.02
C GLU A 50 12.62 11.53 4.10
N GLU A 51 12.07 10.34 3.80
CA GLU A 51 12.08 9.18 4.70
C GLU A 51 13.51 8.79 5.10
N ASN A 52 14.42 8.78 4.12
CA ASN A 52 15.80 8.36 4.30
C ASN A 52 16.77 9.54 4.38
N LYS A 53 16.31 10.76 4.71
CA LYS A 53 17.16 11.97 4.74
C LYS A 53 18.36 11.88 5.68
N HIS A 54 18.27 10.99 6.66
CA HIS A 54 19.30 10.69 7.65
C HIS A 54 20.46 9.85 7.08
N ILE A 55 20.29 9.28 5.89
CA ILE A 55 21.32 8.53 5.17
C ILE A 55 22.08 9.52 4.25
N PRO A 56 23.39 9.71 4.44
CA PRO A 56 24.21 10.55 3.56
C PRO A 56 24.26 9.98 2.14
N LEU A 57 24.35 10.81 1.11
CA LEU A 57 24.38 10.38 -0.30
C LEU A 57 25.79 10.00 -0.79
N ASP A 58 26.82 10.36 -0.05
CA ASP A 58 28.24 10.12 -0.35
C ASP A 58 28.74 8.77 0.20
N VAL A 59 27.81 7.87 0.53
CA VAL A 59 28.11 6.52 1.00
C VAL A 59 28.18 5.52 -0.16
N ASN A 60 29.07 4.54 -0.05
CA ASN A 60 29.16 3.44 -1.01
C ASN A 60 28.62 2.14 -0.40
N VAL A 61 28.21 1.20 -1.27
CA VAL A 61 27.60 -0.06 -0.84
C VAL A 61 28.53 -0.93 0.03
N GLY A 62 29.85 -0.84 -0.16
CA GLY A 62 30.82 -1.60 0.63
C GLY A 62 30.95 -1.11 2.08
N SER A 63 30.75 0.19 2.32
CA SER A 63 30.87 0.82 3.64
C SER A 63 29.55 0.89 4.40
N ARG A 64 28.43 1.06 3.68
CA ARG A 64 27.07 1.23 4.22
C ARG A 64 26.07 0.43 3.39
N PRO A 65 26.09 -0.91 3.45
CA PRO A 65 25.15 -1.74 2.71
C PRO A 65 23.69 -1.48 3.11
N ASP A 66 23.45 -1.06 4.35
CA ASP A 66 22.15 -0.63 4.90
C ASP A 66 21.55 0.60 4.20
N ALA A 67 22.39 1.41 3.53
CA ALA A 67 21.96 2.57 2.76
C ALA A 67 21.36 2.22 1.39
N PHE A 68 21.47 0.96 0.96
CA PHE A 68 21.02 0.48 -0.34
C PHE A 68 19.92 -0.58 -0.18
N ALA A 69 19.01 -0.59 -1.13
CA ALA A 69 18.02 -1.64 -1.28
C ALA A 69 18.28 -2.42 -2.57
N THR A 70 18.09 -3.74 -2.51
CA THR A 70 18.16 -4.59 -3.69
C THR A 70 16.78 -4.67 -4.32
N ILE A 71 16.68 -4.30 -5.59
CA ILE A 71 15.44 -4.39 -6.38
C ILE A 71 15.73 -5.09 -7.72
N PRO A 72 14.72 -5.65 -8.41
CA PRO A 72 14.89 -6.16 -9.76
C PRO A 72 15.33 -5.05 -10.73
N GLU A 73 16.05 -5.41 -11.78
CA GLU A 73 16.35 -4.50 -12.89
C GLU A 73 15.12 -4.27 -13.79
N MET A 74 14.33 -5.34 -13.96
CA MET A 74 13.19 -5.41 -14.88
C MET A 74 11.93 -5.78 -14.12
N LEU A 75 10.84 -5.04 -14.32
CA LEU A 75 9.56 -5.27 -13.66
C LEU A 75 8.99 -6.66 -13.97
N ILE A 76 9.15 -7.15 -15.22
CA ILE A 76 8.75 -8.50 -15.63
C ILE A 76 10.00 -9.36 -15.75
N SER A 77 10.34 -10.08 -14.68
CA SER A 77 11.54 -10.92 -14.62
C SER A 77 11.44 -12.00 -13.53
N LYS A 78 12.35 -12.99 -13.59
CA LYS A 78 12.56 -13.93 -12.48
C LYS A 78 12.90 -13.21 -11.18
N ALA A 79 13.75 -12.19 -11.24
CA ALA A 79 14.16 -11.41 -10.07
C ALA A 79 12.96 -10.71 -9.41
N THR A 80 11.97 -10.24 -10.18
CA THR A 80 10.71 -9.73 -9.61
C THR A 80 9.95 -10.81 -8.85
N ILE A 81 9.87 -12.03 -9.36
CA ILE A 81 9.17 -13.13 -8.68
C ILE A 81 9.85 -13.44 -7.34
N GLU A 82 11.18 -13.42 -7.28
CA GLU A 82 11.93 -13.57 -6.03
C GLU A 82 11.67 -12.39 -5.08
N TYR A 83 11.75 -11.16 -5.60
CA TYR A 83 11.55 -9.93 -4.83
C TYR A 83 10.17 -9.88 -4.15
N VAL A 84 9.09 -10.25 -4.86
CA VAL A 84 7.74 -10.23 -4.29
C VAL A 84 7.50 -11.30 -3.23
N GLY A 85 8.45 -12.22 -3.02
CA GLY A 85 8.49 -13.10 -1.85
C GLY A 85 8.52 -14.60 -2.14
N PHE A 86 8.70 -15.03 -3.38
CA PHE A 86 8.93 -16.46 -3.68
C PHE A 86 10.41 -16.82 -3.49
N ASN A 87 10.69 -18.06 -3.11
CA ASN A 87 12.05 -18.59 -3.10
C ASN A 87 12.57 -18.84 -4.54
N SER A 88 13.88 -19.00 -4.71
CA SER A 88 14.51 -19.13 -6.03
C SER A 88 13.98 -20.32 -6.85
N ASP A 89 13.71 -21.45 -6.21
CA ASP A 89 13.23 -22.65 -6.90
C ASP A 89 11.83 -22.42 -7.46
N LYS A 90 10.92 -21.89 -6.64
CA LYS A 90 9.56 -21.55 -7.07
C LYS A 90 9.57 -20.41 -8.08
N ALA A 91 10.43 -19.40 -7.91
CA ALA A 91 10.58 -18.34 -8.90
C ALA A 91 11.06 -18.85 -10.25
N THR A 92 11.96 -19.84 -10.27
CA THR A 92 12.41 -20.52 -11.50
C THR A 92 11.24 -21.23 -12.19
N GLU A 93 10.41 -21.94 -11.43
CA GLU A 93 9.19 -22.60 -11.94
C GLU A 93 8.20 -21.60 -12.55
N ILE A 94 7.84 -20.56 -11.79
CA ILE A 94 6.88 -19.52 -12.21
C ILE A 94 7.39 -18.80 -13.46
N TRP A 95 8.66 -18.42 -13.48
CA TRP A 95 9.29 -17.77 -14.62
C TRP A 95 9.31 -18.66 -15.85
N SER A 96 9.66 -19.93 -15.69
CA SER A 96 9.66 -20.92 -16.77
C SER A 96 8.28 -21.06 -17.40
N GLY A 97 7.21 -21.02 -16.59
CA GLY A 97 5.84 -21.02 -17.09
C GLY A 97 5.48 -19.73 -17.85
N TRP A 98 5.94 -18.57 -17.35
CA TRP A 98 5.70 -17.29 -18.03
C TRP A 98 6.40 -17.18 -19.38
N VAL A 99 7.67 -17.62 -19.49
CA VAL A 99 8.43 -17.52 -20.75
C VAL A 99 7.99 -18.55 -21.78
N ASN A 100 7.56 -19.75 -21.33
CA ASN A 100 7.05 -20.83 -22.18
C ASN A 100 5.52 -20.80 -22.28
N TRP A 101 4.93 -19.61 -22.26
CA TRP A 101 3.47 -19.45 -22.30
C TRP A 101 2.88 -20.11 -23.55
N PRO A 102 1.88 -20.99 -23.42
CA PRO A 102 1.32 -21.70 -24.55
C PRO A 102 0.56 -20.73 -25.48
N PRO A 103 0.59 -20.94 -26.80
CA PRO A 103 -0.26 -20.19 -27.71
C PRO A 103 -1.74 -20.47 -27.40
N GLY A 104 -2.59 -19.45 -27.43
CA GLY A 104 -4.01 -19.62 -27.19
C GLY A 104 -4.79 -18.31 -27.12
N PHE A 105 -6.06 -18.42 -26.71
CA PHE A 105 -6.95 -17.27 -26.50
C PHE A 105 -6.56 -16.42 -25.28
N ILE A 106 -5.77 -16.98 -24.37
CA ILE A 106 -5.23 -16.29 -23.21
C ILE A 106 -3.78 -15.94 -23.49
N ILE A 107 -3.44 -14.66 -23.46
CA ILE A 107 -2.11 -14.11 -23.77
C ILE A 107 -1.53 -13.40 -22.55
N ARG A 108 -0.22 -13.14 -22.57
CA ARG A 108 0.45 -12.31 -21.55
C ARG A 108 0.25 -10.83 -21.88
N GLU A 109 0.35 -9.98 -20.86
CA GLU A 109 0.40 -8.51 -21.04
C GLU A 109 1.56 -8.01 -21.91
N THR A 110 2.59 -8.85 -22.12
CA THR A 110 3.72 -8.56 -23.01
C THR A 110 3.52 -9.02 -24.45
N ASP A 111 2.48 -9.80 -24.71
CA ASP A 111 2.20 -10.32 -26.04
C ASP A 111 1.42 -9.30 -26.89
N PRO A 112 1.53 -9.32 -28.23
CA PRO A 112 0.73 -8.46 -29.08
C PRO A 112 -0.78 -8.70 -28.88
N SER A 113 -1.49 -7.67 -28.41
CA SER A 113 -2.93 -7.74 -28.19
C SER A 113 -3.71 -7.91 -29.50
N GLY A 114 -4.55 -8.95 -29.59
CA GLY A 114 -5.52 -9.15 -30.68
C GLY A 114 -6.93 -8.75 -30.26
N SER A 115 -7.85 -8.56 -31.22
CA SER A 115 -9.23 -8.10 -30.93
C SER A 115 -10.11 -9.09 -30.14
N ASN A 116 -9.63 -10.31 -29.86
CA ASN A 116 -10.38 -11.41 -29.22
C ASN A 116 -9.55 -12.22 -28.19
N THR A 117 -8.51 -11.61 -27.59
CA THR A 117 -7.65 -12.30 -26.61
C THR A 117 -7.94 -11.82 -25.19
N LEU A 118 -7.91 -12.76 -24.23
CA LEU A 118 -7.92 -12.46 -22.79
C LEU A 118 -6.47 -12.26 -22.33
N GLU A 119 -6.18 -11.12 -21.73
CA GLU A 119 -4.84 -10.81 -21.22
C GLU A 119 -4.71 -11.23 -19.76
N VAL A 120 -3.56 -11.79 -19.39
CA VAL A 120 -3.17 -12.08 -18.00
C VAL A 120 -1.97 -11.21 -17.64
N SER A 121 -2.13 -10.44 -16.56
CA SER A 121 -1.04 -9.63 -16.02
C SER A 121 0.03 -10.49 -15.37
N PHE A 122 1.28 -10.00 -15.33
CA PHE A 122 2.35 -10.72 -14.66
C PHE A 122 2.08 -10.89 -13.16
N LEU A 123 1.44 -9.90 -12.53
CA LEU A 123 1.02 -9.94 -11.14
C LEU A 123 -0.02 -11.05 -10.87
N ASP A 124 -1.06 -11.16 -11.71
CA ASP A 124 -2.08 -12.19 -11.56
C ASP A 124 -1.52 -13.59 -11.82
N TRP A 125 -0.56 -13.71 -12.75
CA TRP A 125 0.19 -14.94 -12.95
C TRP A 125 0.92 -15.35 -11.66
N MET A 126 1.71 -14.47 -11.05
CA MET A 126 2.42 -14.76 -9.80
C MET A 126 1.46 -15.16 -8.67
N LYS A 127 0.37 -14.42 -8.47
CA LYS A 127 -0.64 -14.70 -7.43
C LYS A 127 -1.30 -16.07 -7.57
N ARG A 128 -1.41 -16.60 -8.79
CA ARG A 128 -1.96 -17.94 -9.02
C ARG A 128 -1.13 -19.04 -8.36
N HIS A 129 0.18 -18.82 -8.19
CA HIS A 129 1.09 -19.81 -7.59
C HIS A 129 1.06 -19.85 -6.05
N THR A 130 0.29 -18.98 -5.40
CA THR A 130 0.11 -19.02 -3.94
C THR A 130 -0.97 -20.01 -3.48
N GLY A 131 -1.48 -20.86 -4.38
CA GLY A 131 -2.55 -21.82 -4.08
C GLY A 131 -3.96 -21.25 -4.19
N ASN A 132 -4.97 -22.10 -3.94
CA ASN A 132 -6.37 -21.69 -3.94
C ASN A 132 -6.81 -21.29 -2.51
N PRO A 133 -7.12 -20.00 -2.24
CA PRO A 133 -7.52 -19.57 -0.91
C PRO A 133 -8.74 -20.31 -0.37
N SER A 134 -9.62 -20.83 -1.24
CA SER A 134 -10.81 -21.57 -0.80
C SER A 134 -10.48 -22.91 -0.16
N THR A 135 -9.43 -23.61 -0.61
CA THR A 135 -9.14 -25.00 -0.20
C THR A 135 -7.87 -25.13 0.65
N ASP A 136 -6.85 -24.31 0.39
CA ASP A 136 -5.48 -24.60 0.87
C ASP A 136 -5.07 -23.71 2.05
N ASP A 137 -5.92 -22.74 2.41
CA ASP A 137 -5.54 -21.61 3.27
C ASP A 137 -5.70 -21.88 4.76
N VAL A 138 -4.74 -21.39 5.54
CA VAL A 138 -4.64 -21.48 7.00
C VAL A 138 -4.96 -20.14 7.63
N TRP A 139 -5.67 -20.14 8.75
CA TRP A 139 -6.06 -18.90 9.43
C TRP A 139 -6.19 -19.04 10.96
N LYS A 140 -6.19 -20.28 11.47
CA LYS A 140 -6.17 -20.54 12.91
C LYS A 140 -4.81 -20.12 13.48
N ASP A 141 -4.77 -19.91 14.79
CA ASP A 141 -3.54 -19.61 15.52
C ASP A 141 -2.69 -20.89 15.71
N ASP A 142 -2.09 -21.34 14.61
CA ASP A 142 -1.23 -22.52 14.56
C ASP A 142 0.01 -22.17 13.72
N SER A 143 1.10 -21.80 14.39
CA SER A 143 2.31 -21.35 13.72
C SER A 143 2.90 -22.41 12.78
N SER A 144 2.82 -23.69 13.13
CA SER A 144 3.33 -24.79 12.32
C SER A 144 2.52 -24.94 11.03
N ALA A 145 1.20 -24.81 11.10
CA ALA A 145 0.34 -24.86 9.93
C ALA A 145 0.56 -23.66 8.99
N TRP A 146 0.78 -22.46 9.52
CA TRP A 146 1.11 -21.28 8.71
C TRP A 146 2.45 -21.44 7.98
N LEU A 147 3.50 -21.87 8.68
CA LEU A 147 4.81 -22.12 8.07
C LEU A 147 4.73 -23.20 6.99
N ALA A 148 4.10 -24.34 7.29
CA ALA A 148 3.92 -25.42 6.32
C ALA A 148 3.15 -24.96 5.08
N CYS A 149 2.12 -24.11 5.24
CA CYS A 149 1.37 -23.52 4.14
C CYS A 149 2.28 -22.67 3.24
N MET A 150 3.11 -21.79 3.82
CA MET A 150 4.03 -20.94 3.07
C MET A 150 5.15 -21.74 2.40
N GLU A 151 5.73 -22.73 3.09
CA GLU A 151 6.76 -23.61 2.55
C GLU A 151 6.24 -24.42 1.35
N GLN A 152 5.03 -24.98 1.46
CA GLN A 152 4.38 -25.73 0.38
C GLN A 152 4.22 -24.89 -0.89
N HIS A 153 3.99 -23.58 -0.76
CA HIS A 153 3.82 -22.67 -1.89
C HIS A 153 5.13 -22.00 -2.31
N GLY A 154 6.27 -22.39 -1.73
CA GLY A 154 7.59 -21.89 -2.10
C GLY A 154 7.80 -20.41 -1.73
N ILE A 155 7.21 -19.95 -0.63
CA ILE A 155 7.42 -18.60 -0.12
C ILE A 155 8.80 -18.52 0.57
N ALA A 156 9.53 -17.44 0.31
CA ALA A 156 10.87 -17.22 0.85
C ALA A 156 10.85 -17.04 2.39
N THR A 157 11.88 -17.56 3.06
CA THR A 157 12.02 -17.51 4.53
C THR A 157 11.93 -16.09 5.10
N GLU A 158 12.46 -15.10 4.38
CA GLU A 158 12.36 -13.69 4.76
C GLU A 158 10.89 -13.25 4.91
N LEU A 159 10.07 -13.49 3.88
CA LEU A 159 8.66 -13.15 3.94
C LEU A 159 7.91 -13.99 4.98
N GLN A 160 8.28 -15.27 5.15
CA GLN A 160 7.71 -16.09 6.22
C GLN A 160 7.96 -15.47 7.60
N HIS A 161 9.18 -15.03 7.89
CA HIS A 161 9.52 -14.38 9.14
C HIS A 161 8.79 -13.05 9.34
N ALA A 162 8.66 -12.24 8.27
CA ALA A 162 7.91 -10.99 8.34
C ALA A 162 6.42 -11.23 8.61
N ILE A 163 5.82 -12.25 7.99
CA ILE A 163 4.42 -12.62 8.24
C ILE A 163 4.25 -13.21 9.65
N MET A 164 5.20 -14.00 10.13
CA MET A 164 5.09 -14.70 11.41
C MET A 164 5.57 -13.88 12.62
N ASP A 165 5.86 -12.60 12.43
CA ASP A 165 6.34 -11.73 13.49
C ASP A 165 5.32 -11.66 14.66
N PRO A 166 5.74 -12.00 15.89
CA PRO A 166 4.82 -12.09 17.03
C PRO A 166 4.15 -10.76 17.39
N HIS A 167 4.79 -9.61 17.17
CA HIS A 167 4.21 -8.28 17.42
C HIS A 167 2.95 -8.04 16.59
N PHE A 168 2.87 -8.70 15.44
CA PHE A 168 1.78 -8.56 14.50
C PHE A 168 0.81 -9.75 14.53
N LYS A 169 0.89 -10.62 15.54
CA LYS A 169 -0.01 -11.77 15.69
C LYS A 169 -1.49 -11.40 15.57
N GLY A 170 -1.91 -10.31 16.20
CA GLY A 170 -3.31 -9.86 16.15
C GLY A 170 -3.78 -9.57 14.72
N ILE A 171 -3.02 -8.79 13.95
CA ILE A 171 -3.37 -8.45 12.56
C ILE A 171 -3.18 -9.65 11.62
N ARG A 172 -2.13 -10.46 11.82
CA ARG A 172 -1.94 -11.73 11.12
C ARG A 172 -3.18 -12.61 11.21
N LEU A 173 -3.79 -12.73 12.39
CA LEU A 173 -4.98 -13.55 12.62
C LEU A 173 -6.30 -12.90 12.19
N SER A 174 -6.30 -11.65 11.71
CA SER A 174 -7.49 -11.04 11.09
C SER A 174 -7.64 -11.41 9.60
N GLY A 175 -6.60 -12.02 9.03
CA GLY A 175 -6.58 -12.53 7.66
C GLY A 175 -6.27 -14.01 7.60
N THR A 176 -5.92 -14.47 6.42
CA THR A 176 -5.51 -15.86 6.16
C THR A 176 -4.09 -15.86 5.61
N CYS A 177 -3.42 -17.01 5.67
CA CYS A 177 -2.03 -17.16 5.25
C CYS A 177 -1.84 -16.80 3.78
N ILE A 178 -2.61 -17.42 2.88
CA ILE A 178 -2.56 -17.11 1.44
C ILE A 178 -3.04 -15.67 1.19
N GLY A 179 -4.00 -15.19 1.98
CA GLY A 179 -4.46 -13.79 1.92
C GLY A 179 -3.32 -12.80 2.14
N TRP A 180 -2.55 -12.96 3.22
CA TRP A 180 -1.42 -12.07 3.52
C TRP A 180 -0.24 -12.23 2.55
N VAL A 181 0.02 -13.45 2.07
CA VAL A 181 1.02 -13.67 1.02
C VAL A 181 0.66 -12.90 -0.25
N ARG A 182 -0.59 -13.03 -0.72
CA ARG A 182 -1.06 -12.31 -1.92
C ARG A 182 -1.06 -10.79 -1.74
N ASP A 183 -1.54 -10.32 -0.59
CA ASP A 183 -1.50 -8.89 -0.26
C ASP A 183 -0.04 -8.37 -0.27
N THR A 184 0.91 -9.15 0.26
CA THR A 184 2.32 -8.74 0.24
C THR A 184 2.90 -8.73 -1.17
N ILE A 185 2.60 -9.73 -2.00
CA ILE A 185 3.04 -9.78 -3.40
C ILE A 185 2.55 -8.55 -4.17
N GLU A 186 1.26 -8.22 -4.04
CA GLU A 186 0.67 -7.03 -4.67
C GLU A 186 1.31 -5.74 -4.17
N MET A 187 1.51 -5.61 -2.87
CA MET A 187 2.15 -4.45 -2.25
C MET A 187 3.59 -4.27 -2.75
N ARG A 188 4.40 -5.33 -2.74
CA ARG A 188 5.79 -5.29 -3.21
C ARG A 188 5.87 -4.96 -4.70
N TYR A 189 4.97 -5.53 -5.51
CA TYR A 189 4.90 -5.24 -6.95
C TYR A 189 4.51 -3.78 -7.22
N ALA A 190 3.48 -3.25 -6.55
CA ALA A 190 3.08 -1.85 -6.65
C ALA A 190 4.22 -0.89 -6.21
N GLY A 191 5.05 -1.31 -5.25
CA GLY A 191 6.28 -0.61 -4.88
C GLY A 191 7.28 -0.48 -6.03
N LEU A 192 7.50 -1.54 -6.81
CA LEU A 192 8.38 -1.50 -7.98
C LEU A 192 7.82 -0.58 -9.07
N GLU A 193 6.50 -0.60 -9.28
CA GLU A 193 5.83 0.34 -10.19
C GLU A 193 6.01 1.79 -9.75
N ASP A 194 5.97 2.05 -8.43
CA ASP A 194 6.21 3.39 -7.89
C ASP A 194 7.65 3.87 -8.09
N ILE A 195 8.63 2.98 -7.88
CA ILE A 195 10.05 3.26 -8.19
C ILE A 195 10.22 3.59 -9.66
N LYS A 196 9.57 2.82 -10.54
CA LYS A 196 9.60 3.05 -11.99
C LYS A 196 9.03 4.40 -12.40
N ARG A 197 7.88 4.78 -11.81
CA ARG A 197 7.31 6.12 -12.02
C ARG A 197 8.25 7.21 -11.54
N ALA A 198 8.81 7.07 -10.34
CA ALA A 198 9.74 8.04 -9.77
C ALA A 198 11.00 8.22 -10.62
N SER A 199 11.53 7.14 -11.20
CA SER A 199 12.65 7.18 -12.14
C SER A 199 12.30 7.97 -13.41
N ALA A 200 11.15 7.69 -14.02
CA ALA A 200 10.67 8.42 -15.18
C ALA A 200 10.43 9.92 -14.89
N GLU A 201 9.93 10.26 -13.70
CA GLU A 201 9.78 11.66 -13.26
C GLU A 201 11.14 12.37 -13.16
N ARG A 202 12.15 11.74 -12.56
CA ARG A 202 13.52 12.30 -12.45
C ARG A 202 14.17 12.52 -13.81
N GLU A 203 13.98 11.60 -14.74
CA GLU A 203 14.49 11.75 -16.11
C GLU A 203 13.84 12.95 -16.82
N ARG A 204 12.52 13.10 -16.73
CA ARG A 204 11.79 14.23 -17.33
C ARG A 204 12.23 15.58 -16.74
N ALA A 205 12.38 15.66 -15.41
CA ALA A 205 12.85 16.87 -14.74
C ALA A 205 14.27 17.26 -15.19
N SER A 206 15.13 16.27 -15.44
CA SER A 206 16.50 16.49 -15.94
C SER A 206 16.51 17.00 -17.39
N GLY A 207 15.59 16.52 -18.23
CA GLY A 207 15.48 16.94 -19.63
C GLY A 207 15.01 18.39 -19.82
N GLN A 208 14.16 18.90 -18.92
CA GLN A 208 13.65 20.28 -19.00
C GLN A 208 14.73 21.33 -18.67
N GLN A 209 15.65 21.02 -17.76
CA GLN A 209 16.76 21.94 -17.43
C GLN A 209 17.77 22.08 -18.57
N GLY A 210 18.01 21.02 -19.35
CA GLY A 210 18.88 21.07 -20.53
C GLY A 210 18.35 21.98 -21.65
N GLN A 211 17.01 22.14 -21.76
CA GLN A 211 16.41 23.03 -22.77
C GLN A 211 16.32 24.50 -22.30
N GLN A 212 16.14 24.76 -21.01
CA GLN A 212 16.19 26.15 -20.50
C GLN A 212 17.62 26.72 -20.50
N GLY A 213 18.64 25.89 -20.31
CA GLY A 213 20.05 26.31 -20.41
C GLY A 213 20.48 26.75 -21.82
N GLN A 214 19.83 26.25 -22.88
CA GLN A 214 20.17 26.62 -24.27
C GLN A 214 19.52 27.91 -24.77
N LEU A 215 18.48 28.44 -24.10
CA LEU A 215 17.84 29.69 -24.51
C LEU A 215 18.47 30.95 -23.89
N HIS A 216 19.39 30.80 -22.94
CA HIS A 216 20.08 31.93 -22.28
C HIS A 216 21.56 32.10 -22.69
N GLU A 217 22.07 31.34 -23.67
CA GLU A 217 23.46 31.41 -24.12
C GLU A 217 23.69 32.32 -25.34
N SER A 218 22.79 33.27 -25.56
CA SER A 218 22.97 34.34 -26.55
C SER A 218 22.72 35.72 -25.96
N SER A 219 23.30 36.01 -24.79
CA SER A 219 23.53 37.39 -24.34
C SER A 219 24.70 37.49 -23.36
N SER A 220 25.61 38.41 -23.66
CA SER A 220 26.61 39.04 -22.78
C SER A 220 27.85 38.24 -22.34
N ALA A 221 28.96 38.63 -22.98
CA ALA A 221 30.32 38.53 -22.47
C ALA A 221 30.56 39.46 -21.25
N SER A 222 31.63 39.14 -20.52
CA SER A 222 32.34 39.89 -19.48
C SER A 222 31.88 39.70 -18.02
N GLY A 223 32.78 39.12 -17.21
CA GLY A 223 32.63 39.04 -15.75
C GLY A 223 33.42 37.90 -15.13
N SER A 224 34.72 38.11 -14.89
CA SER A 224 35.58 37.26 -14.07
C SER A 224 35.12 37.22 -12.60
N GLY A 225 34.94 36.02 -12.02
CA GLY A 225 34.66 35.87 -10.59
C GLY A 225 34.54 34.41 -10.14
N HIS A 226 35.53 33.97 -9.36
CA HIS A 226 35.59 32.83 -8.43
C HIS A 226 34.64 31.62 -8.61
N ALA A 227 35.28 30.48 -8.89
CA ALA A 227 34.75 29.14 -8.68
C ALA A 227 34.47 28.88 -7.19
N SER A 228 33.22 29.03 -6.78
CA SER A 228 32.66 28.30 -5.63
C SER A 228 31.85 27.13 -6.19
N SER A 229 32.31 25.91 -5.92
CA SER A 229 31.58 24.67 -6.14
C SER A 229 30.31 24.66 -5.28
N GLY A 230 29.25 25.28 -5.79
CA GLY A 230 27.92 25.18 -5.25
C GLY A 230 27.35 23.83 -5.64
N THR A 231 27.43 22.86 -4.74
CA THR A 231 26.52 21.72 -4.68
C THR A 231 25.10 22.29 -4.59
N SER A 232 24.45 22.55 -5.73
CA SER A 232 23.03 22.83 -5.78
C SER A 232 22.32 21.61 -5.18
N SER A 233 21.62 21.83 -4.08
CA SER A 233 21.08 20.77 -3.25
C SER A 233 20.12 19.89 -4.04
N PHE A 234 20.53 18.65 -4.32
CA PHE A 234 19.70 17.57 -4.88
C PHE A 234 18.35 17.39 -4.16
N SER A 235 18.27 17.82 -2.89
CA SER A 235 17.03 17.80 -2.09
C SER A 235 15.92 18.70 -2.66
N SER A 236 16.20 19.71 -3.49
CA SER A 236 15.14 20.53 -4.11
C SER A 236 14.49 19.82 -5.31
N MET A 237 15.25 19.02 -6.07
CA MET A 237 14.75 18.37 -7.29
C MET A 237 13.68 17.30 -7.02
N GLN A 238 13.67 16.72 -5.82
CA GLN A 238 12.65 15.74 -5.41
C GLN A 238 11.50 16.38 -4.63
N ARG A 239 11.66 17.64 -4.15
CA ARG A 239 10.58 18.41 -3.50
C ARG A 239 9.53 18.90 -4.48
N ASP A 240 9.89 19.10 -5.75
CA ASP A 240 8.99 19.69 -6.75
C ASP A 240 8.11 18.65 -7.48
N ALA A 241 8.09 17.38 -7.05
CA ALA A 241 7.41 16.30 -7.79
C ALA A 241 5.88 16.23 -7.60
N LEU A 242 5.29 17.04 -6.71
CA LEU A 242 3.86 17.41 -6.67
C LEU A 242 3.74 18.80 -6.03
N PRO A 243 3.47 19.88 -6.77
CA PRO A 243 3.07 21.14 -6.15
C PRO A 243 1.82 20.87 -5.28
N GLY A 244 1.91 21.04 -3.95
CA GLY A 244 0.73 21.08 -3.08
C GLY A 244 0.50 19.90 -2.11
N VAL A 245 1.05 18.71 -2.34
CA VAL A 245 0.87 17.57 -1.39
C VAL A 245 2.06 17.51 -0.43
N LYS A 246 1.89 18.09 0.76
CA LYS A 246 2.85 17.92 1.86
C LYS A 246 2.64 16.55 2.50
N ILE A 247 3.68 15.73 2.47
CA ILE A 247 3.75 14.50 3.27
C ILE A 247 4.34 14.90 4.63
N ASP A 248 3.50 14.96 5.65
CA ASP A 248 3.92 15.18 7.03
C ASP A 248 4.23 13.83 7.70
N SER A 249 5.11 13.76 8.71
CA SER A 249 5.22 12.53 9.51
C SER A 249 3.95 12.32 10.33
N CYS A 250 3.50 11.06 10.47
CA CYS A 250 2.34 10.73 11.31
C CYS A 250 2.56 10.98 12.82
N SER A 251 3.80 11.26 13.22
CA SER A 251 4.17 11.67 14.58
C SER A 251 4.27 13.19 14.76
N SER A 252 3.99 13.98 13.71
CA SER A 252 4.10 15.43 13.77
C SER A 252 3.10 16.06 14.75
N THR A 253 3.49 17.17 15.37
CA THR A 253 2.61 17.95 16.26
C THR A 253 1.32 18.39 15.58
N SER A 254 1.36 18.66 14.27
CA SER A 254 0.17 18.98 13.47
C SER A 254 -0.76 17.78 13.29
N ALA A 255 -0.24 16.56 13.10
CA ALA A 255 -1.03 15.34 13.05
C ALA A 255 -1.69 15.04 14.41
N ILE A 256 -0.97 15.25 15.51
CA ILE A 256 -1.50 15.07 16.87
C ILE A 256 -2.58 16.11 17.18
N ALA A 257 -2.34 17.39 16.87
CA ALA A 257 -3.31 18.46 17.10
C ALA A 257 -4.60 18.28 16.28
N ALA A 258 -4.51 17.72 15.07
CA ALA A 258 -5.67 17.46 14.23
C ALA A 258 -6.65 16.45 14.86
N GLN A 259 -6.17 15.49 15.66
CA GLN A 259 -7.02 14.46 16.29
C GLN A 259 -8.14 15.05 17.16
N ASN A 260 -7.89 16.20 17.78
CA ASN A 260 -8.80 16.83 18.74
C ASN A 260 -9.47 18.10 18.18
N ALA A 261 -9.49 18.29 16.86
CA ALA A 261 -10.08 19.46 16.23
C ALA A 261 -11.60 19.52 16.49
N PRO A 262 -12.10 20.53 17.23
CA PRO A 262 -13.53 20.61 17.54
C PRO A 262 -14.39 20.70 16.28
N GLY A 263 -15.49 19.94 16.25
CA GLY A 263 -16.44 19.94 15.13
C GLY A 263 -16.03 19.11 13.91
N LEU A 264 -14.89 18.42 13.96
CA LEU A 264 -14.42 17.50 12.92
C LEU A 264 -14.28 16.08 13.47
N THR A 265 -14.56 15.10 12.62
CA THR A 265 -14.23 13.70 12.81
C THR A 265 -13.04 13.38 11.91
N MET A 266 -11.90 13.06 12.52
CA MET A 266 -10.73 12.62 11.77
C MET A 266 -10.87 11.15 11.41
N LEU A 267 -10.60 10.80 10.15
CA LEU A 267 -10.69 9.45 9.61
C LEU A 267 -9.35 9.04 9.02
N TYR A 268 -8.93 7.81 9.29
CA TYR A 268 -7.60 7.31 8.97
C TYR A 268 -7.65 5.99 8.19
N LYS A 269 -6.67 5.78 7.30
CA LYS A 269 -6.44 4.50 6.62
C LYS A 269 -4.93 4.31 6.37
N GLY A 270 -4.35 3.24 6.90
CA GLY A 270 -2.98 2.84 6.57
C GLY A 270 -2.95 2.10 5.23
N VAL A 271 -2.08 2.52 4.32
CA VAL A 271 -1.93 1.94 2.96
C VAL A 271 -0.48 2.03 2.50
N ASP A 272 -0.07 1.16 1.58
CA ASP A 272 1.15 1.39 0.83
C ASP A 272 0.96 2.50 -0.21
N GLN A 273 2.01 3.27 -0.44
CA GLN A 273 1.96 4.41 -1.35
C GLN A 273 1.84 3.97 -2.81
N GLY A 274 2.38 2.80 -3.17
CA GLY A 274 2.35 2.28 -4.53
C GLY A 274 0.92 2.09 -5.04
N ARG A 275 0.02 1.58 -4.18
CA ARG A 275 -1.40 1.33 -4.49
C ARG A 275 -2.28 2.57 -4.61
N ILE A 276 -1.85 3.73 -4.10
CA ILE A 276 -2.62 4.98 -4.19
C ILE A 276 -2.20 5.87 -5.36
N ASN A 277 -1.55 5.28 -6.36
CA ASN A 277 -1.19 5.99 -7.57
C ASN A 277 -2.43 6.58 -8.27
N GLY A 278 -2.37 7.85 -8.63
CA GLY A 278 -3.50 8.56 -9.23
C GLY A 278 -4.52 9.07 -8.21
N LEU A 279 -4.31 8.86 -6.90
CA LEU A 279 -5.14 9.50 -5.88
C LEU A 279 -5.12 11.03 -6.04
N PHE A 280 -3.97 11.59 -6.39
CA PHE A 280 -3.78 13.00 -6.68
C PHE A 280 -3.43 13.20 -8.16
N ASP A 281 -3.93 14.30 -8.74
CA ASP A 281 -3.54 14.75 -10.06
C ASP A 281 -2.13 15.35 -10.07
N SER A 282 -1.69 15.82 -11.24
CA SER A 282 -0.39 16.49 -11.41
C SER A 282 -0.21 17.79 -10.60
N GLN A 283 -1.31 18.39 -10.13
CA GLN A 283 -1.34 19.61 -9.33
C GLN A 283 -1.53 19.32 -7.83
N GLY A 284 -1.50 18.04 -7.44
CA GLY A 284 -1.68 17.62 -6.05
C GLY A 284 -3.12 17.70 -5.54
N ALA A 285 -4.11 17.93 -6.41
CA ALA A 285 -5.51 17.90 -6.05
C ALA A 285 -6.04 16.47 -6.05
N LEU A 286 -7.02 16.17 -5.19
CA LEU A 286 -7.70 14.87 -5.17
C LEU A 286 -8.36 14.59 -6.53
N ASP A 287 -8.06 13.43 -7.12
CA ASP A 287 -8.52 13.04 -8.47
C ASP A 287 -9.28 11.71 -8.44
N ASN A 288 -8.60 10.60 -8.14
CA ASN A 288 -9.20 9.27 -8.21
C ASN A 288 -9.30 8.59 -6.83
N LEU A 289 -10.45 8.73 -6.17
CA LEU A 289 -10.71 8.04 -4.89
C LEU A 289 -10.78 6.51 -5.04
N SER A 290 -11.11 5.97 -6.21
CA SER A 290 -11.34 4.52 -6.39
C SER A 290 -10.15 3.64 -6.01
N VAL A 291 -8.93 4.21 -6.02
CA VAL A 291 -7.71 3.54 -5.56
C VAL A 291 -7.72 3.20 -4.06
N LEU A 292 -8.65 3.80 -3.30
CA LEU A 292 -8.86 3.56 -1.87
C LEU A 292 -9.93 2.50 -1.58
N LEU A 293 -10.54 1.89 -2.60
CA LEU A 293 -11.55 0.86 -2.42
C LEU A 293 -10.96 -0.41 -1.81
N SER A 294 -11.64 -0.97 -0.82
CA SER A 294 -11.33 -2.29 -0.27
C SER A 294 -12.21 -3.35 -0.93
N PRO A 295 -11.63 -4.45 -1.46
CA PRO A 295 -12.38 -5.46 -2.18
C PRO A 295 -13.27 -6.32 -1.28
N ALA A 296 -14.48 -6.64 -1.75
CA ALA A 296 -15.41 -7.52 -1.05
C ALA A 296 -14.97 -9.00 -1.05
N PRO A 297 -15.43 -9.84 -0.08
CA PRO A 297 -16.32 -9.51 1.04
C PRO A 297 -15.57 -8.88 2.22
N THR A 298 -16.23 -7.91 2.85
CA THR A 298 -15.75 -7.09 3.99
C THR A 298 -16.81 -7.04 5.10
N ASP A 299 -16.61 -6.24 6.16
CA ASP A 299 -17.54 -6.17 7.29
C ASP A 299 -18.95 -5.73 6.90
N PHE A 300 -19.06 -4.72 6.04
CA PHE A 300 -20.33 -4.10 5.69
C PHE A 300 -20.67 -4.22 4.20
N SER A 301 -19.95 -5.07 3.46
CA SER A 301 -20.28 -5.37 2.06
C SER A 301 -19.95 -6.79 1.65
N ARG A 302 -20.91 -7.42 0.95
CA ARG A 302 -20.81 -8.79 0.40
C ARG A 302 -20.09 -8.87 -0.93
N PHE A 303 -20.39 -7.91 -1.80
CA PHE A 303 -20.01 -7.95 -3.22
C PHE A 303 -19.54 -6.61 -3.77
N LYS A 304 -19.80 -5.50 -3.06
CA LYS A 304 -19.39 -4.16 -3.48
C LYS A 304 -18.06 -3.82 -2.82
N ASN A 305 -17.12 -3.29 -3.58
CA ASN A 305 -15.95 -2.67 -2.96
C ASN A 305 -16.42 -1.40 -2.23
N MET A 306 -15.86 -1.07 -1.07
CA MET A 306 -16.28 0.11 -0.31
C MET A 306 -15.06 0.87 0.21
N TYR A 307 -15.25 2.12 0.59
CA TYR A 307 -14.22 2.93 1.23
C TYR A 307 -14.26 2.71 2.74
N TYR A 308 -13.16 2.24 3.32
CA TYR A 308 -13.05 1.96 4.76
C TYR A 308 -12.04 2.88 5.43
N PHE A 309 -12.49 3.59 6.46
CA PHE A 309 -11.64 4.40 7.34
C PHE A 309 -11.98 4.13 8.80
N THR A 310 -11.07 4.47 9.70
CA THR A 310 -11.29 4.38 11.15
C THR A 310 -11.02 5.73 11.81
N PRO A 311 -11.78 6.15 12.84
CA PRO A 311 -11.45 7.37 13.57
C PRO A 311 -10.28 7.16 14.54
N ASN A 312 -9.85 5.93 14.76
CA ASN A 312 -8.78 5.59 15.69
C ASN A 312 -7.43 5.53 14.93
N LEU A 313 -6.55 6.50 15.18
CA LEU A 313 -5.24 6.56 14.52
C LEU A 313 -4.37 5.34 14.86
N TYR A 314 -4.46 4.79 16.07
CA TYR A 314 -3.72 3.59 16.45
C TYR A 314 -4.08 2.40 15.56
N VAL A 315 -5.36 2.22 15.22
CA VAL A 315 -5.78 1.18 14.26
C VAL A 315 -5.10 1.39 12.90
N ALA A 316 -5.11 2.61 12.37
CA ALA A 316 -4.43 2.91 11.10
C ALA A 316 -2.91 2.70 11.17
N LYS A 317 -2.26 3.09 12.27
CA LYS A 317 -0.83 2.82 12.54
C LYS A 317 -0.54 1.32 12.61
N ARG A 318 -1.40 0.51 13.23
CA ARG A 318 -1.25 -0.95 13.26
C ARG A 318 -1.22 -1.56 11.86
N TYR A 319 -2.10 -1.11 10.95
CA TYR A 319 -2.08 -1.56 9.55
C TYR A 319 -0.84 -1.03 8.79
N ALA A 320 -0.43 0.22 9.04
CA ALA A 320 0.76 0.80 8.42
C ALA A 320 2.06 0.09 8.87
N ALA A 321 2.21 -0.15 10.18
CA ALA A 321 3.31 -0.91 10.76
C ALA A 321 3.39 -2.32 10.18
N TRP A 322 2.24 -2.99 10.04
CA TRP A 322 2.17 -4.31 9.42
C TRP A 322 2.57 -4.33 7.94
N ALA A 323 2.17 -3.30 7.18
CA ALA A 323 2.63 -3.14 5.80
C ALA A 323 4.15 -2.92 5.74
N LYS A 324 4.67 -2.01 6.57
CA LYS A 324 6.10 -1.65 6.60
C LYS A 324 6.98 -2.82 7.07
N ARG A 325 6.49 -3.64 8.00
CA ARG A 325 7.21 -4.83 8.48
C ARG A 325 7.45 -5.87 7.38
N ARG A 326 6.54 -5.96 6.42
CA ARG A 326 6.57 -6.92 5.31
C ARG A 326 7.36 -6.43 4.11
N GLU A 327 7.77 -5.16 4.06
CA GLU A 327 8.63 -4.63 3.01
C GLU A 327 9.30 -3.31 3.44
N ASP A 328 10.63 -3.27 3.42
CA ASP A 328 11.42 -2.10 3.81
C ASP A 328 11.52 -1.06 2.67
N VAL A 329 11.44 -1.52 1.41
CA VAL A 329 11.58 -0.68 0.21
C VAL A 329 10.32 0.14 -0.10
N VAL A 330 9.15 -0.39 0.23
CA VAL A 330 7.85 0.24 -0.04
C VAL A 330 7.64 1.40 0.92
N SER A 331 7.25 2.54 0.36
CA SER A 331 6.78 3.67 1.16
C SER A 331 5.37 3.38 1.66
N VAL A 332 5.15 3.55 2.95
CA VAL A 332 3.86 3.34 3.62
C VAL A 332 3.36 4.69 4.12
N VAL A 333 2.06 4.93 3.96
CA VAL A 333 1.42 6.18 4.38
C VAL A 333 0.14 5.90 5.16
N ILE A 334 -0.24 6.83 6.01
CA ILE A 334 -1.56 6.92 6.61
C ILE A 334 -2.29 8.05 5.92
N ILE A 335 -3.38 7.73 5.24
CA ILE A 335 -4.32 8.71 4.71
C ILE A 335 -5.12 9.24 5.89
N GLN A 336 -5.19 10.57 6.01
CA GLN A 336 -6.00 11.28 6.98
C GLN A 336 -7.02 12.14 6.24
N ILE A 337 -8.29 12.08 6.63
CA ILE A 337 -9.39 12.91 6.13
C ILE A 337 -10.09 13.56 7.33
N ALA A 338 -10.51 14.82 7.20
CA ALA A 338 -11.32 15.49 8.20
C ALA A 338 -12.75 15.65 7.69
N VAL A 339 -13.73 15.07 8.38
CA VAL A 339 -15.15 15.15 8.02
C VAL A 339 -15.87 16.04 9.02
N ARG A 340 -16.70 16.97 8.56
CA ARG A 340 -17.46 17.85 9.47
C ARG A 340 -18.52 17.07 10.24
N ASN A 341 -18.54 17.20 11.57
CA ASN A 341 -19.53 16.53 12.43
C ASN A 341 -20.95 16.94 12.05
N SER A 342 -21.18 18.22 11.79
CA SER A 342 -22.48 18.75 11.39
C SER A 342 -23.03 18.09 10.13
N VAL A 343 -22.16 17.68 9.20
CA VAL A 343 -22.56 17.03 7.96
C VAL A 343 -22.99 15.58 8.24
N ILE A 344 -22.22 14.85 9.06
CA ILE A 344 -22.59 13.50 9.50
C ILE A 344 -23.90 13.54 10.32
N GLU A 345 -24.04 14.48 11.25
CA GLU A 345 -25.21 14.64 12.11
C GLU A 345 -26.48 15.03 11.33
N ALA A 346 -26.33 15.73 10.21
CA ALA A 346 -27.45 16.09 9.34
C ALA A 346 -27.95 14.91 8.48
N MET A 347 -27.15 13.84 8.31
CA MET A 347 -27.59 12.67 7.56
C MET A 347 -28.59 11.84 8.37
N ASN A 348 -29.67 11.42 7.72
CA ASN A 348 -30.69 10.55 8.29
C ASN A 348 -30.73 9.21 7.55
N PRO A 349 -31.33 8.16 8.14
CA PRO A 349 -31.69 6.97 7.38
C PRO A 349 -32.52 7.34 6.13
N PRO A 350 -32.29 6.69 4.97
CA PRO A 350 -31.44 5.52 4.76
C PRO A 350 -29.96 5.82 4.52
N ASN A 351 -29.56 7.09 4.38
CA ASN A 351 -28.23 7.47 3.92
C ASN A 351 -27.13 7.22 4.97
N LEU A 352 -27.49 7.32 6.24
CA LEU A 352 -26.60 7.04 7.36
C LEU A 352 -27.16 5.95 8.26
N LEU A 353 -26.41 4.86 8.40
CA LEU A 353 -26.74 3.75 9.29
C LEU A 353 -25.65 3.54 10.34
N ARG A 354 -26.07 3.17 11.55
CA ARG A 354 -25.20 2.82 12.67
C ARG A 354 -25.48 1.40 13.11
N VAL A 355 -24.43 0.63 13.33
CA VAL A 355 -24.55 -0.78 13.72
C VAL A 355 -23.33 -1.20 14.53
N PHE A 356 -23.53 -1.46 15.82
CA PHE A 356 -22.46 -1.68 16.78
C PHE A 356 -22.66 -2.99 17.54
N TRP A 357 -21.55 -3.64 17.90
CA TRP A 357 -21.57 -4.69 18.91
C TRP A 357 -22.06 -4.12 20.25
N PRO A 358 -22.85 -4.85 21.06
CA PRO A 358 -23.25 -6.26 20.92
C PRO A 358 -24.64 -6.47 20.28
N SER A 359 -25.08 -5.60 19.37
CA SER A 359 -26.42 -5.75 18.79
C SER A 359 -26.54 -7.02 17.94
N SER A 360 -27.72 -7.65 17.96
CA SER A 360 -28.03 -8.79 17.09
C SER A 360 -27.97 -8.41 15.61
N GLU A 361 -28.35 -7.17 15.29
CA GLU A 361 -28.25 -6.62 13.93
C GLU A 361 -26.80 -6.55 13.44
N TRP A 362 -25.85 -6.20 14.31
CA TRP A 362 -24.43 -6.26 13.97
C TRP A 362 -23.99 -7.69 13.66
N GLN A 363 -24.35 -8.65 14.53
CA GLN A 363 -24.00 -10.06 14.33
C GLN A 363 -24.54 -10.57 12.98
N GLU A 364 -25.81 -10.32 12.69
CA GLU A 364 -26.45 -10.70 11.44
C GLU A 364 -25.74 -10.05 10.24
N LEU A 365 -25.55 -8.73 10.27
CA LEU A 365 -24.93 -8.00 9.18
C LEU A 365 -23.51 -8.52 8.88
N ILE A 366 -22.65 -8.61 9.89
CA ILE A 366 -21.27 -9.10 9.72
C ILE A 366 -21.28 -10.52 9.16
N TRP A 367 -22.09 -11.42 9.72
CA TRP A 367 -22.14 -12.80 9.25
C TRP A 367 -22.57 -12.89 7.78
N TYR A 368 -23.64 -12.19 7.38
CA TYR A 368 -24.08 -12.20 5.97
C TYR A 368 -23.07 -11.54 5.03
N CYS A 369 -22.43 -10.45 5.46
CA CYS A 369 -21.38 -9.75 4.71
C CYS A 369 -20.16 -10.66 4.47
N ARG A 370 -19.57 -11.16 5.56
CA ARG A 370 -18.35 -11.97 5.56
C ARG A 370 -18.51 -13.34 4.94
N THR A 371 -19.74 -13.87 4.86
CA THR A 371 -20.04 -15.15 4.17
C THR A 371 -20.59 -14.97 2.75
N ALA A 372 -20.70 -13.72 2.27
CA ALA A 372 -21.25 -13.39 0.96
C ALA A 372 -22.65 -14.00 0.67
N ARG A 373 -23.46 -14.22 1.71
CA ARG A 373 -24.80 -14.82 1.60
C ARG A 373 -25.84 -13.80 1.17
N LYS A 374 -26.97 -14.22 0.61
CA LYS A 374 -28.07 -13.28 0.27
C LYS A 374 -28.60 -12.60 1.55
N PHE A 375 -28.68 -11.27 1.56
CA PHE A 375 -29.29 -10.54 2.67
C PHE A 375 -30.78 -10.90 2.86
N PRO A 376 -31.23 -11.07 4.11
CA PRO A 376 -32.63 -10.89 4.49
C PRO A 376 -33.12 -9.49 4.11
N LYS A 377 -34.44 -9.33 3.98
CA LYS A 377 -35.05 -8.07 3.53
C LYS A 377 -34.64 -6.90 4.41
N GLU A 378 -34.52 -7.14 5.70
CA GLU A 378 -34.24 -6.17 6.76
C GLU A 378 -32.82 -5.60 6.66
N LEU A 379 -31.87 -6.37 6.13
CA LEU A 379 -30.47 -5.94 5.95
C LEU A 379 -30.20 -5.28 4.60
N THR A 380 -31.16 -5.30 3.67
CA THR A 380 -30.98 -4.69 2.34
C THR A 380 -30.69 -3.19 2.42
N LYS A 381 -31.16 -2.51 3.48
CA LYS A 381 -30.87 -1.10 3.77
C LYS A 381 -29.37 -0.78 3.82
N TYR A 382 -28.53 -1.69 4.33
CA TYR A 382 -27.08 -1.49 4.39
C TYR A 382 -26.44 -1.51 3.01
N GLY A 383 -27.02 -2.23 2.04
CA GLY A 383 -26.53 -2.23 0.67
C GLY A 383 -26.71 -0.90 -0.06
N ASN A 384 -27.57 -0.01 0.45
CA ASN A 384 -27.96 1.25 -0.19
C ASN A 384 -27.56 2.49 0.64
N ALA A 385 -26.96 2.31 1.82
CA ALA A 385 -26.55 3.43 2.66
C ALA A 385 -25.33 4.12 2.06
N ALA A 386 -25.31 5.46 2.10
CA ALA A 386 -24.17 6.26 1.68
C ALA A 386 -22.99 6.10 2.66
N LEU A 387 -23.30 6.09 3.97
CA LEU A 387 -22.34 5.91 5.06
C LEU A 387 -22.87 4.90 6.10
N ILE A 388 -22.04 3.92 6.44
CA ILE A 388 -22.24 3.00 7.56
C ILE A 388 -21.16 3.27 8.61
N ILE A 389 -21.56 3.48 9.85
CA ILE A 389 -20.64 3.57 11.00
C ILE A 389 -20.87 2.36 11.89
N GLY A 390 -19.82 1.58 12.14
CA GLY A 390 -19.99 0.37 12.93
C GLY A 390 -18.72 -0.21 13.50
N THR A 391 -18.91 -1.23 14.35
CA THR A 391 -17.82 -1.96 14.99
C THR A 391 -17.05 -2.81 13.96
N ILE A 392 -15.71 -2.78 14.02
CA ILE A 392 -14.81 -3.57 13.17
C ILE A 392 -14.81 -5.03 13.62
N ALA A 393 -14.89 -5.95 12.66
CA ALA A 393 -14.74 -7.38 12.94
C ALA A 393 -13.27 -7.83 12.79
N ASP A 394 -12.80 -8.66 13.73
CA ASP A 394 -11.38 -9.01 13.90
C ASP A 394 -10.99 -10.33 13.22
N LYS A 395 -11.94 -11.08 12.67
CA LYS A 395 -11.67 -12.43 12.12
C LYS A 395 -11.68 -12.45 10.60
N PRO A 396 -11.01 -13.42 9.97
CA PRO A 396 -11.05 -13.57 8.52
C PRO A 396 -12.40 -14.12 8.06
N ASN A 397 -12.75 -13.91 6.78
CA ASN A 397 -13.99 -14.41 6.18
C ASN A 397 -14.21 -15.92 6.43
N LYS A 398 -13.14 -16.73 6.37
CA LYS A 398 -13.19 -18.17 6.65
C LYS A 398 -13.73 -18.52 8.04
N TYR A 399 -13.45 -17.71 9.05
CA TYR A 399 -13.98 -17.91 10.39
C TYR A 399 -15.52 -17.86 10.39
N TYR A 400 -16.11 -16.87 9.73
CA TYR A 400 -17.56 -16.70 9.65
C TYR A 400 -18.24 -17.80 8.82
N HIS A 401 -17.58 -18.29 7.76
CA HIS A 401 -18.09 -19.41 6.98
C HIS A 401 -18.26 -20.70 7.79
N GLN A 402 -17.50 -20.89 8.87
CA GLN A 402 -17.59 -22.07 9.74
C GLN A 402 -18.70 -21.96 10.80
N ARG A 403 -19.35 -20.80 10.91
CA ARG A 403 -20.45 -20.57 11.86
C ARG A 403 -21.78 -20.93 11.20
N SER A 404 -22.61 -21.66 11.94
CA SER A 404 -23.90 -22.11 11.43
C SER A 404 -24.92 -20.97 11.44
N SER A 405 -24.79 -20.05 12.40
CA SER A 405 -25.65 -18.88 12.53
C SER A 405 -24.92 -17.62 13.01
N PRO A 406 -25.48 -16.41 12.78
CA PRO A 406 -24.98 -15.16 13.31
C PRO A 406 -24.88 -15.11 14.85
N GLN A 407 -25.75 -15.84 15.55
CA GLN A 407 -25.79 -15.83 17.03
C GLN A 407 -24.56 -16.49 17.67
N GLU A 408 -23.76 -17.24 16.89
CA GLU A 408 -22.47 -17.77 17.36
C GLU A 408 -21.35 -16.70 17.41
N LEU A 409 -21.60 -15.49 16.89
CA LEU A 409 -20.60 -14.41 16.93
C LEU A 409 -20.54 -13.81 18.33
N THR A 410 -19.35 -13.88 18.95
CA THR A 410 -19.08 -13.37 20.29
C THR A 410 -18.20 -12.13 20.25
N GLU A 411 -17.93 -11.54 21.41
CA GLU A 411 -16.99 -10.41 21.54
C GLU A 411 -15.59 -10.73 21.00
N ALA A 412 -15.17 -12.00 20.97
CA ALA A 412 -13.91 -12.41 20.36
C ALA A 412 -13.85 -12.13 18.84
N CYS A 413 -14.97 -11.81 18.21
CA CYS A 413 -15.06 -11.41 16.79
C CYS A 413 -14.89 -9.90 16.59
N VAL A 414 -14.75 -9.12 17.66
CA VAL A 414 -14.67 -7.66 17.63
C VAL A 414 -13.22 -7.23 17.77
N LEU A 415 -12.79 -6.27 16.95
CA LEU A 415 -11.46 -5.68 17.08
C LEU A 415 -11.40 -4.88 18.39
N LYS A 416 -10.49 -5.28 19.27
CA LYS A 416 -10.13 -4.54 20.49
C LYS A 416 -8.84 -3.78 20.25
N VAL A 417 -8.83 -2.54 20.71
CA VAL A 417 -7.72 -1.60 20.55
C VAL A 417 -7.34 -1.11 21.93
N LYS A 418 -6.07 -1.28 22.30
CA LYS A 418 -5.48 -0.59 23.43
C LYS A 418 -4.91 0.70 22.87
N ASP A 419 -5.40 1.81 23.36
CA ASP A 419 -4.88 3.12 23.02
C ASP A 419 -4.06 3.58 24.22
N SER A 420 -2.83 4.04 23.98
CA SER A 420 -1.85 4.36 25.04
C SER A 420 -2.38 5.38 26.04
N ASP A 421 -3.30 6.23 25.59
CA ASP A 421 -3.87 7.34 26.39
C ASP A 421 -5.13 6.92 27.17
N ASN A 422 -5.68 5.73 26.92
CA ASN A 422 -6.93 5.28 27.53
C ASN A 422 -6.73 4.05 28.41
N VAL A 423 -7.20 4.15 29.66
CA VAL A 423 -7.20 3.03 30.62
C VAL A 423 -8.32 2.04 30.25
N GLY A 424 -8.06 1.18 29.26
CA GLY A 424 -8.94 0.07 28.88
C GLY A 424 -8.97 -0.25 27.39
N GLU A 425 -9.38 -1.47 27.06
CA GLU A 425 -9.59 -1.89 25.66
C GLU A 425 -10.83 -1.21 25.07
N GLN A 426 -10.64 -0.43 24.01
CA GLN A 426 -11.71 0.17 23.23
C GLN A 426 -12.11 -0.72 22.07
N THR A 427 -13.38 -0.66 21.69
CA THR A 427 -13.89 -1.34 20.50
C THR A 427 -13.51 -0.54 19.25
N GLY A 428 -12.86 -1.18 18.29
CA GLY A 428 -12.54 -0.58 17.00
C GLY A 428 -13.81 -0.20 16.23
N VAL A 429 -13.84 1.02 15.69
CA VAL A 429 -14.94 1.55 14.87
C VAL A 429 -14.42 1.89 13.48
N GLN A 430 -15.27 1.74 12.48
CA GLN A 430 -15.00 2.14 11.09
C GLN A 430 -16.16 2.91 10.48
N TYR A 431 -15.81 3.79 9.55
CA TYR A 431 -16.67 4.60 8.71
C TYR A 431 -16.54 4.04 7.30
N VAL A 432 -17.67 3.63 6.73
CA VAL A 432 -17.71 2.90 5.47
C VAL A 432 -18.59 3.62 4.47
N PHE A 433 -17.96 4.15 3.43
CA PHE A 433 -18.64 4.90 2.39
C PHE A 433 -18.92 4.00 1.18
N SER A 434 -20.13 4.09 0.65
CA SER A 434 -20.52 3.41 -0.58
C SER A 434 -19.79 4.02 -1.77
N PRO A 435 -19.33 3.22 -2.76
CA PRO A 435 -18.83 3.74 -4.03
C PRO A 435 -19.96 4.24 -4.95
N GLU A 436 -21.22 4.05 -4.56
CA GLU A 436 -22.35 4.59 -5.31
C GLU A 436 -22.45 6.10 -5.07
N SER A 437 -23.08 6.79 -6.03
CA SER A 437 -22.96 8.25 -6.20
C SER A 437 -23.08 9.06 -4.91
N GLU A 438 -24.02 8.74 -4.02
CA GLU A 438 -24.20 9.51 -2.78
C GLU A 438 -23.05 9.33 -1.77
N GLY A 439 -22.51 8.11 -1.62
CA GLY A 439 -21.43 7.83 -0.67
C GLY A 439 -20.07 8.33 -1.15
N GLU A 440 -19.79 8.15 -2.44
CA GLU A 440 -18.55 8.60 -3.06
C GLU A 440 -18.51 10.13 -3.15
N THR A 441 -19.59 10.77 -3.62
CA THR A 441 -19.67 12.25 -3.67
C THR A 441 -19.50 12.85 -2.28
N PHE A 442 -20.14 12.26 -1.27
CA PHE A 442 -19.97 12.70 0.12
C PHE A 442 -18.50 12.64 0.55
N LEU A 443 -17.83 11.50 0.31
CA LEU A 443 -16.44 11.32 0.70
C LEU A 443 -15.53 12.30 -0.06
N GLU A 444 -15.76 12.48 -1.36
CA GLU A 444 -15.01 13.40 -2.20
C GLU A 444 -15.14 14.85 -1.72
N ASP A 445 -16.36 15.31 -1.44
CA ASP A 445 -16.62 16.68 -0.99
C ASP A 445 -15.91 17.00 0.33
N GLU A 446 -15.94 16.08 1.29
CA GLU A 446 -15.27 16.26 2.57
C GLU A 446 -13.75 16.06 2.46
N ALA A 447 -13.27 15.18 1.57
CA ALA A 447 -11.85 14.89 1.39
C ALA A 447 -11.12 15.94 0.54
N ARG A 448 -11.79 16.60 -0.42
CA ARG A 448 -11.15 17.44 -1.46
C ARG A 448 -10.15 18.45 -0.91
N ASN A 449 -10.43 19.02 0.26
CA ASN A 449 -9.57 20.03 0.90
C ASN A 449 -8.97 19.57 2.23
N THR A 450 -9.25 18.35 2.68
CA THR A 450 -8.85 17.86 4.00
C THR A 450 -7.95 16.63 3.96
N ILE A 451 -7.91 15.92 2.82
CA ILE A 451 -7.10 14.73 2.66
C ILE A 451 -5.61 15.06 2.78
N LYS A 452 -4.91 14.28 3.59
CA LYS A 452 -3.47 14.38 3.80
C LYS A 452 -2.84 12.99 3.77
N LEU A 453 -1.60 12.92 3.30
CA LEU A 453 -0.76 11.74 3.43
C LEU A 453 0.21 11.97 4.58
N LEU A 454 0.21 11.05 5.54
CA LEU A 454 1.18 11.03 6.62
C LEU A 454 2.18 9.90 6.38
N SER A 455 3.48 10.18 6.33
CA SER A 455 4.47 9.11 6.16
C SER A 455 4.53 8.21 7.40
N PHE A 456 4.76 6.92 7.15
CA PHE A 456 5.04 5.91 8.16
C PHE A 456 6.31 5.16 7.73
N GLY A 457 7.46 5.61 8.23
CA GLY A 457 8.77 5.06 7.89
C GLY A 457 9.30 4.07 8.93
N GLY A 458 10.57 3.66 8.78
CA GLY A 458 11.22 2.73 9.70
C GLY A 458 11.26 3.21 11.16
N ARG A 459 11.47 4.51 11.39
CA ARG A 459 11.47 5.07 12.75
C ARG A 459 10.11 4.98 13.42
N GLU A 460 9.04 5.22 12.68
CA GLU A 460 7.68 5.06 13.20
C GLU A 460 7.34 3.59 13.45
N LEU A 461 7.88 2.67 12.66
CA LEU A 461 7.79 1.23 12.92
C LEU A 461 8.53 0.84 14.21
N ASP A 462 9.77 1.28 14.38
CA ASP A 462 10.59 1.00 15.57
C ASP A 462 9.87 1.49 16.85
N ALA A 463 9.41 2.75 16.85
CA ALA A 463 8.66 3.31 17.97
C ALA A 463 7.33 2.57 18.23
N TRP A 464 6.67 2.06 17.19
CA TRP A 464 5.45 1.27 17.35
C TRP A 464 5.75 -0.11 17.97
N MET A 465 6.84 -0.75 17.57
CA MET A 465 7.26 -2.05 18.12
C MET A 465 7.64 -1.91 19.60
N GLU A 466 8.44 -0.89 19.95
CA GLU A 466 8.79 -0.58 21.35
C GLU A 466 7.55 -0.41 22.23
N ALA A 467 6.56 0.37 21.76
CA ALA A 467 5.31 0.57 22.50
C ALA A 467 4.51 -0.72 22.70
N VAL A 468 4.48 -1.61 21.69
CA VAL A 468 3.78 -2.90 21.78
C VAL A 468 4.49 -3.86 22.74
N GLU A 469 5.83 -3.86 22.75
CA GLU A 469 6.62 -4.65 23.70
C GLU A 469 6.31 -4.23 25.15
N GLU A 470 6.34 -2.93 25.45
CA GLU A 470 6.00 -2.37 26.76
C GLU A 470 4.58 -2.75 27.22
N GLU A 471 3.60 -2.71 26.31
CA GLU A 471 2.21 -3.11 26.60
C GLU A 471 2.03 -4.61 26.85
N SER A 472 2.88 -5.43 26.23
CA SER A 472 2.81 -6.89 26.32
C SER A 472 3.52 -7.45 27.56
N GLY A 473 4.33 -6.64 28.25
CA GLY A 473 5.05 -7.02 29.47
C GLY A 473 6.13 -8.07 29.24
N VAL A 474 6.69 -8.10 28.03
CA VAL A 474 7.81 -8.98 27.63
C VAL A 474 9.14 -8.34 27.97
#